data_AF-A0A143DGM1-F1
#
_entry.id   AF-A0A143DGM1-F1
#
_cell.length_a   1.000
_cell.length_b   1.000
_cell.length_c   1.000
_cell.angle_alpha   90.00
_cell.angle_beta   90.00
_cell.angle_gamma   90.00
#
_symmetry.space_group_name_H-M   'P 1'
#
loop_
_entity.id
_entity.type
_entity.pdbx_description
1 polymer ?
#
loop_
_entity_poly.entity_id
_entity_poly.type
_entity_poly.pdbx_seq_one_letter_code
_entity_poly.pdbx_strand_id
1 'polypeptide(L)'
;MAIARKPQKTEVGSDVDVDALINRGGSVAQVNQPASDVTLPAEKQVALRIPVNMLGGIDSRLKKRAVRIPRHTWILEAIAEKLEREEQDQIT
;
A
#
# COMPACT_ATOMS: atom_id res chain seq x y z
N MET A 1 -1.24 -26.90 -36.57
CA MET A 1 -0.08 -27.26 -35.71
C MET A 1 1.12 -26.46 -36.15
N ALA A 2 1.75 -25.71 -35.24
CA ALA A 2 3.07 -25.12 -35.48
C ALA A 2 3.82 -25.11 -34.15
N ILE A 3 4.77 -26.03 -34.00
CA ILE A 3 5.63 -26.12 -32.82
C ILE A 3 6.76 -25.13 -33.05
N ALA A 4 6.82 -24.08 -32.22
CA ALA A 4 7.90 -23.10 -32.28
C ALA A 4 9.24 -23.79 -32.00
N ARG A 5 10.28 -23.38 -32.73
CA ARG A 5 11.62 -23.99 -32.71
C ARG A 5 12.27 -23.74 -31.36
N LYS A 6 13.00 -24.74 -30.84
CA LYS A 6 13.76 -24.60 -29.60
C LYS A 6 14.84 -23.52 -29.78
N PRO A 7 14.94 -22.51 -28.89
CA PRO A 7 15.97 -21.49 -29.02
C PRO A 7 17.36 -22.13 -28.84
N GLN A 8 18.30 -21.81 -29.74
CA GLN A 8 19.69 -22.23 -29.61
C GLN A 8 20.35 -21.46 -28.47
N LYS A 9 21.06 -22.19 -27.62
CA LYS A 9 21.89 -21.63 -26.55
C LYS A 9 23.09 -20.94 -27.21
N THR A 10 23.10 -19.60 -27.19
CA THR A 10 24.29 -18.82 -27.49
C THR A 10 25.30 -19.08 -26.39
N GLU A 11 26.42 -19.73 -26.70
CA GLU A 11 27.57 -19.81 -25.79
C GLU A 11 28.24 -18.43 -25.74
N VAL A 12 27.69 -17.58 -24.88
CA VAL A 12 28.40 -16.39 -24.42
C VAL A 12 29.46 -16.89 -23.46
N GLY A 13 30.72 -16.67 -23.83
CA GLY A 13 31.89 -16.97 -23.00
C GLY A 13 31.67 -16.50 -21.57
N SER A 14 32.07 -17.35 -20.63
CA SER A 14 31.89 -17.16 -19.20
C SER A 14 32.80 -16.06 -18.68
N ASP A 15 32.42 -14.81 -18.92
CA ASP A 15 32.80 -13.69 -18.07
C ASP A 15 31.51 -13.07 -17.53
N VAL A 16 30.88 -13.85 -16.67
CA VAL A 16 29.74 -13.38 -15.89
C VAL A 16 30.36 -12.58 -14.75
N ASP A 17 30.15 -11.27 -14.74
CA ASP A 17 30.60 -10.37 -13.67
C ASP A 17 29.99 -10.84 -12.33
N VAL A 18 30.78 -11.63 -11.60
CA VAL A 18 30.41 -12.27 -10.34
C VAL A 18 30.08 -11.20 -9.30
N ASP A 19 30.80 -10.08 -9.33
CA ASP A 19 30.58 -8.97 -8.42
C ASP A 19 29.23 -8.30 -8.70
N ALA A 20 28.87 -8.11 -9.97
CA ALA A 20 27.53 -7.63 -10.32
C ALA A 20 26.41 -8.58 -9.86
N LEU A 21 26.62 -9.89 -9.88
CA LEU A 21 25.65 -10.86 -9.39
C LEU A 21 25.54 -10.88 -7.86
N ILE A 22 26.67 -10.82 -7.15
CA ILE A 22 26.69 -10.77 -5.68
C ILE A 22 25.98 -9.51 -5.18
N ASN A 23 26.28 -8.37 -5.81
CA ASN A 23 25.66 -7.09 -5.46
C ASN A 23 24.16 -7.03 -5.82
N ARG A 24 23.69 -7.88 -6.73
CA ARG A 24 22.26 -8.03 -7.04
C ARG A 24 21.50 -8.87 -6.01
N GLY A 25 22.20 -9.68 -5.21
CA GLY A 25 21.61 -10.58 -4.21
C GLY A 25 21.04 -9.91 -2.95
N GLY A 26 21.24 -8.60 -2.76
CA GLY A 26 20.71 -7.84 -1.62
C GLY A 26 19.67 -6.77 -1.97
N SER A 27 19.42 -6.54 -3.27
CA SER A 27 18.45 -5.54 -3.69
C SER A 27 17.05 -6.14 -3.65
N VAL A 28 16.33 -5.88 -2.56
CA VAL A 28 14.87 -6.06 -2.56
C VAL A 28 14.32 -5.32 -3.78
N ALA A 29 13.40 -5.95 -4.51
CA ALA A 29 12.72 -5.25 -5.59
C ALA A 29 12.10 -3.98 -5.01
N GLN A 30 12.69 -2.82 -5.31
CA GLN A 30 11.97 -1.57 -5.19
C GLN A 30 10.78 -1.77 -6.12
N VAL A 31 9.61 -1.97 -5.52
CA VAL A 31 8.35 -1.88 -6.23
C VAL A 31 8.46 -0.57 -6.99
N ASN A 32 8.54 -0.67 -8.32
CA ASN A 32 8.45 0.46 -9.22
C ASN A 32 7.23 1.26 -8.76
N GLN A 33 7.45 2.33 -8.00
CA GLN A 33 6.48 3.38 -7.90
C GLN A 33 6.45 3.93 -9.31
N PRO A 34 5.36 3.78 -10.06
CA PRO A 34 5.24 4.53 -11.29
C PRO A 34 5.40 5.99 -10.89
N ALA A 35 6.29 6.69 -11.59
CA ALA A 35 6.37 8.13 -11.56
C ALA A 35 5.03 8.68 -12.07
N SER A 36 4.03 8.71 -11.19
CA SER A 36 2.80 9.46 -11.40
C SER A 36 3.09 10.86 -10.90
N ASP A 37 3.30 11.74 -11.87
CA ASP A 37 3.40 13.20 -11.79
C ASP A 37 2.05 13.81 -11.32
N VAL A 38 1.57 13.34 -10.18
CA VAL A 38 0.43 13.83 -9.43
C VAL A 38 0.88 13.76 -7.99
N THR A 39 1.06 14.92 -7.35
CA THR A 39 1.42 15.06 -5.94
C THR A 39 0.24 14.63 -5.07
N LEU A 40 -0.12 13.35 -5.12
CA LEU A 40 -1.01 12.75 -4.13
C LEU A 40 -0.26 12.74 -2.81
N PRO A 41 -0.93 13.09 -1.69
CA PRO A 41 -0.30 13.00 -0.38
C PRO A 41 0.21 11.58 -0.17
N ALA A 42 1.44 11.47 0.33
CA ALA A 42 2.05 10.17 0.56
C ALA A 42 1.23 9.39 1.60
N GLU A 43 0.50 8.37 1.16
CA GLU A 43 -0.26 7.49 2.03
C GLU A 43 0.65 6.39 2.61
N LYS A 44 0.49 6.09 3.91
CA LYS A 44 1.20 5.00 4.58
C LYS A 44 0.21 3.97 5.09
N GLN A 45 0.46 2.70 4.76
CA GLN A 45 -0.36 1.60 5.28
C GLN A 45 -0.09 1.38 6.78
N VAL A 46 -1.16 1.29 7.57
CA VAL A 46 -1.10 1.02 9.01
C VAL A 46 -1.90 -0.26 9.31
N ALA A 47 -1.25 -1.24 9.93
CA ALA A 47 -1.92 -2.44 10.44
C ALA A 47 -2.37 -2.21 11.88
N LEU A 48 -3.68 -2.09 12.12
CA LEU A 48 -4.25 -1.80 13.43
C LEU A 48 -5.14 -2.95 13.91
N ARG A 49 -4.96 -3.38 15.17
CA ARG A 49 -5.87 -4.30 15.85
C ARG A 49 -6.99 -3.51 16.50
N ILE A 50 -8.24 -3.76 16.09
CA ILE A 50 -9.42 -3.09 16.64
C ILE A 50 -10.24 -4.10 17.45
N PRO A 51 -10.63 -3.79 18.70
CA PRO A 51 -11.53 -4.62 19.48
C PRO A 51 -12.85 -4.91 18.75
N VAL A 52 -13.33 -6.16 18.86
CA VAL A 52 -14.52 -6.63 18.11
C VAL A 52 -15.77 -5.82 18.42
N ASN A 53 -15.95 -5.45 19.69
CA ASN A 53 -17.05 -4.59 20.14
C ASN A 53 -17.02 -3.20 19.47
N MET A 54 -15.83 -2.59 19.33
CA MET A 54 -15.67 -1.31 18.64
C MET A 54 -15.99 -1.43 17.15
N LEU A 55 -15.49 -2.49 16.50
CA LEU A 55 -15.78 -2.75 15.08
C LEU A 55 -17.29 -2.96 14.85
N GLY A 56 -17.95 -3.71 15.72
CA GLY A 56 -19.41 -3.89 15.69
C GLY A 56 -20.18 -2.58 15.89
N GLY A 57 -19.65 -1.66 16.70
CA GLY A 57 -20.17 -0.31 16.86
C GLY A 57 -20.07 0.52 15.59
N ILE A 58 -18.95 0.45 14.87
CA ILE A 58 -18.76 1.11 13.56
C ILE A 58 -19.76 0.56 12.54
N ASP A 59 -19.90 -0.75 12.45
CA ASP A 59 -20.80 -1.41 11.50
C ASP A 59 -22.26 -1.02 11.73
N SER A 60 -22.67 -0.98 12.99
CA SER A 60 -24.04 -0.62 13.36
C SER A 60 -24.37 0.83 12.97
N ARG A 61 -23.40 1.76 13.07
CA ARG A 61 -23.58 3.15 12.63
C ARG A 61 -23.63 3.25 11.11
N LEU A 62 -22.76 2.55 10.40
CA LEU A 62 -22.75 2.54 8.93
C LEU A 62 -24.04 1.98 8.33
N LYS A 63 -24.65 0.97 8.96
CA LYS A 63 -25.94 0.41 8.53
C LYS A 63 -27.11 1.40 8.68
N LYS A 64 -27.01 2.36 9.60
CA LYS A 64 -28.07 3.35 9.88
C LYS A 64 -27.93 4.63 9.04
N ARG A 65 -26.79 4.87 8.40
CA ARG A 65 -26.60 6.06 7.55
C ARG A 65 -27.51 5.97 6.31
N ALA A 66 -28.07 7.10 5.91
CA ALA A 66 -28.87 7.21 4.68
C ALA A 66 -28.05 6.89 3.43
N VAL A 67 -26.78 7.31 3.41
CA VAL A 67 -25.81 6.96 2.37
C VAL A 67 -24.75 6.06 2.97
N ARG A 68 -24.58 4.88 2.38
CA ARG A 68 -23.58 3.91 2.82
C ARG A 68 -22.19 4.36 2.37
N ILE A 69 -21.28 4.47 3.34
CA ILE A 69 -19.85 4.70 3.06
C ILE A 69 -18.99 3.50 3.48
N PRO A 70 -17.81 3.31 2.87
CA PRO A 70 -16.85 2.29 3.31
C PRO A 70 -16.36 2.55 4.73
N ARG A 71 -16.01 1.47 5.46
CA ARG A 71 -15.41 1.56 6.80
C ARG A 71 -14.14 2.42 6.80
N HIS A 72 -13.31 2.28 5.77
CA HIS A 72 -12.09 3.04 5.60
C HIS A 72 -12.35 4.55 5.65
N THR A 73 -13.26 5.03 4.81
CA THR A 73 -13.66 6.45 4.77
C THR A 73 -14.19 6.93 6.11
N TRP A 74 -15.04 6.12 6.77
CA TRP A 74 -15.56 6.46 8.09
C TRP A 74 -14.47 6.58 9.15
N ILE A 75 -13.47 5.69 9.11
CA ILE A 75 -12.33 5.74 10.04
C ILE A 75 -11.47 6.98 9.78
N LEU A 76 -11.24 7.35 8.52
CA LEU A 76 -10.53 8.59 8.18
C LEU A 76 -11.29 9.83 8.64
N GLU A 77 -12.61 9.89 8.41
CA GLU A 77 -13.48 10.96 8.94
C GLU A 77 -13.33 11.09 10.46
N ALA A 78 -13.40 9.96 11.18
CA ALA A 78 -13.31 9.94 12.64
C ALA A 78 -11.92 10.38 13.16
N ILE A 79 -10.84 10.03 12.44
CA ILE A 79 -9.47 10.49 12.78
C ILE A 79 -9.37 12.00 12.57
N ALA A 80 -9.81 12.51 11.41
CA ALA A 80 -9.77 13.94 11.12
C ALA A 80 -10.57 14.75 12.15
N GLU A 81 -11.79 14.33 12.47
CA GLU A 81 -12.65 14.98 13.47
C GLU A 81 -11.98 15.00 14.86
N LYS A 82 -11.29 13.91 15.23
CA LYS A 82 -10.61 13.83 16.52
C LYS A 82 -9.40 14.77 16.59
N LEU A 83 -8.60 14.86 15.52
CA LEU A 83 -7.45 15.76 15.43
C LEU A 83 -7.90 17.23 15.50
N GLU A 84 -8.93 17.60 14.74
CA GLU A 84 -9.46 18.97 14.72
C GLU A 84 -9.96 19.40 16.11
N ARG A 85 -10.66 18.51 16.83
CA ARG A 85 -11.09 18.78 18.21
C ARG A 85 -9.91 19.02 19.16
N GLU A 86 -8.85 18.23 19.05
CA GLU A 86 -7.66 18.38 19.90
C GLU A 86 -6.87 19.65 19.58
N GLU A 87 -6.83 20.08 18.31
CA GLU A 87 -6.22 21.35 17.92
C GLU A 87 -6.99 22.55 18.50
N GLN A 88 -8.33 22.50 18.50
CA GLN A 88 -9.18 23.54 19.08
C GLN A 88 -9.03 23.62 20.61
N ASP A 89 -8.95 22.47 21.29
CA ASP A 89 -8.79 22.39 22.74
C ASP A 89 -7.42 22.92 23.22
N GLN A 90 -6.39 22.94 22.37
CA GLN A 90 -5.05 23.46 22.71
C GLN A 90 -4.92 24.98 22.59
N ILE A 91 -5.87 25.64 21.93
CA ILE A 91 -5.85 27.10 21.70
C ILE A 91 -6.62 27.86 22.79
N THR A 92 -7.42 27.15 23.61
CA THR A 92 -8.20 27.71 24.73
C THR A 92 -7.52 27.44 26.07
#